data_AF-A0A2E5ETY8-F1
#
_entry.id   AF-A0A2E5ETY8-F1
#
_cell.length_a   1.000
_cell.length_b   1.000
_cell.length_c   1.000
_cell.angle_alpha   90.00
_cell.angle_beta   90.00
_cell.angle_gamma   90.00
#
_symmetry.space_group_name_H-M   'P 1'
#
loop_
_entity.id
_entity.type
_entity.pdbx_description
1 polymer ?
#
loop_
_entity_poly.entity_id
_entity_poly.type
_entity_poly.pdbx_seq_one_letter_code
_entity_poly.pdbx_strand_id
1 'polypeptide(L)'
;MQLTVDTYQEEIGEALKSFDNYVVCIDKTPDDCAAALTRLMEKAIKAYETRGEGLRHGIALDKRVTVILSQTDNDRPMCGIYFNLCSPYHRQKTPVPSEN
;
A
#
# COMPACT_ATOMS: atom_id res chain seq x y z
N MET A 1 -13.19 -16.76 -6.57
CA MET A 1 -12.32 -16.00 -7.50
C MET A 1 -10.89 -16.04 -7.00
N GLN A 2 -9.88 -16.20 -7.85
CA GLN A 2 -8.47 -16.11 -7.45
C GLN A 2 -8.04 -14.64 -7.44
N LEU A 3 -7.54 -14.13 -6.31
CA LEU A 3 -7.11 -12.74 -6.20
C LEU A 3 -5.68 -12.58 -6.73
N THR A 4 -5.49 -11.65 -7.65
CA THR A 4 -4.18 -11.29 -8.21
C THR A 4 -4.02 -9.78 -8.26
N VAL A 5 -2.79 -9.29 -8.45
CA VAL A 5 -2.55 -7.85 -8.65
C VAL A 5 -3.33 -7.33 -9.85
N ASP A 6 -3.45 -8.13 -10.92
CA ASP A 6 -4.20 -7.76 -12.12
C ASP A 6 -5.68 -7.48 -11.85
N THR A 7 -6.23 -8.06 -10.78
CA THR A 7 -7.61 -7.81 -10.33
C THR A 7 -7.81 -6.37 -9.84
N TYR A 8 -6.74 -5.64 -9.54
CA TYR A 8 -6.75 -4.31 -8.91
C TYR A 8 -6.01 -3.23 -9.71
N GLN A 9 -5.82 -3.44 -11.02
CA GLN A 9 -5.10 -2.49 -11.87
C GLN A 9 -5.79 -1.12 -11.96
N GLU A 10 -7.13 -1.10 -11.88
CA GLU A 10 -7.90 0.14 -11.89
C GLU A 10 -7.59 0.98 -10.64
N GLU A 11 -7.66 0.38 -9.45
CA GLU A 11 -7.35 1.05 -8.19
C GLU A 11 -5.88 1.52 -8.13
N ILE A 12 -4.95 0.71 -8.65
CA ILE A 12 -3.54 1.10 -8.77
C ILE A 12 -3.39 2.30 -9.71
N GLY A 13 -4.06 2.28 -10.86
CA GLY A 13 -4.01 3.37 -11.84
C GLY A 13 -4.57 4.68 -11.29
N GLU A 14 -5.67 4.63 -10.55
CA GLU A 14 -6.24 5.80 -9.86
C GLU A 14 -5.30 6.33 -8.76
N ALA A 15 -4.70 5.44 -7.97
CA ALA A 15 -3.72 5.82 -6.97
C ALA A 15 -2.49 6.50 -7.59
N LEU A 16 -1.99 6.01 -8.73
CA LEU A 16 -0.86 6.63 -9.45
C LEU A 16 -1.20 8.01 -10.01
N LYS A 17 -2.40 8.19 -10.58
CA LYS A 17 -2.87 9.51 -11.01
C LYS A 17 -2.95 10.49 -9.83
N SER A 18 -3.41 10.03 -8.67
CA SER A 18 -3.48 10.85 -7.46
C SER A 18 -2.08 11.20 -6.95
N PHE A 19 -1.15 10.24 -6.99
CA PHE A 19 0.24 10.45 -6.59
C PHE A 19 0.89 11.56 -7.42
N ASP A 20 0.79 11.47 -8.75
CA ASP A 20 1.38 12.41 -9.69
C ASP A 20 0.81 13.84 -9.54
N ASN A 21 -0.52 13.95 -9.37
CA ASN A 21 -1.18 15.25 -9.32
C ASN A 21 -1.13 15.94 -7.94
N TYR A 22 -1.11 15.17 -6.84
CA TYR A 22 -1.44 15.71 -5.52
C TYR A 22 -0.50 15.31 -4.38
N VAL A 23 0.39 14.32 -4.57
CA VAL A 23 1.22 13.79 -3.48
C VAL A 23 2.68 14.19 -3.65
N VAL A 24 3.14 15.13 -2.83
CA VAL A 24 4.57 15.48 -2.77
C VAL A 24 5.29 14.48 -1.86
N CYS A 25 5.88 13.43 -2.45
CA CYS A 25 6.72 12.47 -1.75
C CYS A 25 8.20 12.74 -2.05
N ILE A 26 8.90 13.43 -1.14
CA ILE A 26 10.30 13.87 -1.37
C ILE A 26 11.27 12.68 -1.55
N ASP A 27 10.94 11.50 -1.04
CA ASP A 27 11.80 10.31 -1.03
C ASP A 27 11.29 9.14 -1.90
N LYS A 28 10.33 9.38 -2.81
CA LYS A 28 9.82 8.31 -3.69
C LYS A 28 9.47 8.88 -5.07
N THR A 29 10.03 8.31 -6.13
CA THR A 29 9.65 8.65 -7.51
C THR A 29 8.33 7.99 -7.91
N PRO A 30 7.67 8.41 -9.01
CA PRO A 30 6.48 7.72 -9.52
C PRO A 30 6.70 6.23 -9.79
N ASP A 31 7.84 5.86 -10.39
CA ASP A 31 8.18 4.45 -10.68
C ASP A 31 8.36 3.64 -9.39
N ASP A 32 9.05 4.21 -8.39
CA ASP A 32 9.19 3.57 -7.07
C ASP A 32 7.83 3.40 -6.38
N CYS A 33 6.90 4.33 -6.60
CA CYS A 33 5.54 4.24 -6.09
C CYS A 33 4.75 3.11 -6.76
N ALA A 34 4.81 2.99 -8.09
CA ALA A 34 4.18 1.90 -8.82
C ALA A 34 4.70 0.52 -8.38
N ALA A 35 6.02 0.39 -8.24
CA ALA A 35 6.64 -0.84 -7.74
C ALA A 35 6.23 -1.15 -6.29
N ALA A 36 6.15 -0.12 -5.42
CA ALA A 36 5.69 -0.29 -4.05
C ALA A 36 4.22 -0.74 -3.98
N LEU A 37 3.33 -0.16 -4.79
CA LEU A 37 1.91 -0.52 -4.85
C LEU A 37 1.71 -1.98 -5.23
N THR A 38 2.40 -2.44 -6.28
CA THR A 38 2.36 -3.84 -6.74
C THR A 38 2.74 -4.80 -5.60
N ARG A 39 3.91 -4.56 -4.98
CA ARG A 39 4.41 -5.39 -3.87
C ARG A 39 3.51 -5.37 -2.63
N LEU A 40 2.94 -4.20 -2.30
CA LEU A 40 2.04 -4.08 -1.14
C LEU A 40 0.70 -4.77 -1.42
N MET A 41 0.19 -4.69 -2.65
CA MET A 41 -1.01 -5.41 -3.08
C MET A 41 -0.86 -6.92 -2.92
N GLU A 42 0.24 -7.50 -3.42
CA GLU A 42 0.53 -8.95 -3.25
C GLU A 42 0.51 -9.37 -1.78
N LYS A 43 1.13 -8.56 -0.91
CA LYS A 43 1.16 -8.80 0.54
C LYS A 43 -0.23 -8.68 1.16
N ALA A 44 -1.02 -7.70 0.75
CA ALA A 44 -2.38 -7.51 1.24
C ALA A 44 -3.29 -8.67 0.81
N ILE A 45 -3.19 -9.14 -0.44
CA ILE A 45 -3.90 -10.33 -0.94
C ILE A 45 -3.54 -11.55 -0.09
N LYS A 46 -2.25 -11.83 0.07
CA LYS A 46 -1.79 -12.96 0.89
C LYS A 46 -2.31 -12.87 2.33
N ALA A 47 -2.29 -11.67 2.92
CA ALA A 47 -2.81 -11.46 4.26
C ALA A 47 -4.33 -11.64 4.34
N TYR A 48 -5.07 -11.26 3.30
CA TYR A 48 -6.51 -11.45 3.19
C TYR A 48 -6.88 -12.93 3.10
N GLU A 49 -6.19 -13.70 2.25
CA GLU A 49 -6.48 -15.11 2.00
C GLU A 49 -6.10 -16.03 3.17
N THR A 50 -5.10 -15.66 3.97
CA THR A 50 -4.58 -16.50 5.06
C THR A 50 -5.25 -16.28 6.41
N ARG A 51 -6.09 -15.25 6.57
CA ARG A 51 -6.77 -14.94 7.83
C ARG A 51 -8.04 -15.78 8.01
N GLY A 52 -8.31 -16.17 9.26
CA GLY A 52 -9.45 -17.02 9.65
C GLY A 52 -10.82 -16.41 9.33
N GLU A 53 -11.85 -17.26 9.33
CA GLU A 53 -13.23 -16.86 9.03
C GLU A 53 -13.72 -15.71 9.93
N GLY A 54 -14.42 -14.74 9.33
CA GLY A 54 -15.04 -13.61 10.01
C GLY A 54 -14.17 -12.36 10.21
N LEU A 55 -12.87 -12.39 9.88
CA LEU A 55 -11.94 -11.27 10.08
C LEU A 55 -11.00 -11.02 8.88
N ARG A 56 -11.51 -11.18 7.65
CA ARG A 56 -10.69 -11.07 6.43
C ARG A 56 -10.44 -9.61 6.06
N HIS A 57 -9.48 -8.99 6.74
CA HIS A 57 -8.85 -7.75 6.30
C HIS A 57 -7.39 -8.05 5.97
N GLY A 58 -7.01 -7.84 4.71
CA GLY A 58 -5.63 -7.91 4.25
C GLY A 58 -5.02 -6.52 4.31
N ILE A 59 -3.98 -6.32 5.12
CA ILE A 59 -3.34 -5.01 5.26
C ILE A 59 -1.85 -5.18 5.01
N ALA A 60 -1.32 -4.32 4.14
CA ALA A 60 0.11 -4.18 3.92
C ALA A 60 0.45 -2.70 3.81
N LEU A 61 1.57 -2.30 4.41
CA LEU A 61 2.01 -0.91 4.40
C LEU A 61 3.53 -0.78 4.31
N ASP A 62 3.95 0.36 3.81
CA ASP A 62 5.29 0.91 4.04
C ASP A 62 5.18 2.31 4.69
N LYS A 63 6.29 3.02 4.77
CA LYS A 63 6.36 4.37 5.35
C LYS A 63 5.42 5.38 4.68
N ARG A 64 5.10 5.19 3.40
CA ARG A 64 4.42 6.15 2.52
C ARG A 64 3.05 5.69 2.05
N VAL A 65 2.80 4.39 1.96
CA VAL A 65 1.59 3.85 1.37
C VAL A 65 1.04 2.72 2.23
N THR A 66 -0.28 2.70 2.38
CA THR A 66 -1.03 1.63 3.03
C THR A 66 -2.06 1.09 2.06
N VAL A 67 -2.07 -0.24 1.86
CA VAL A 67 -3.07 -0.97 1.06
C VAL A 67 -3.91 -1.82 2.01
N ILE A 68 -5.24 -1.70 1.88
CA ILE A 68 -6.22 -2.42 2.70
C ILE A 68 -7.19 -3.15 1.76
N LEU A 69 -7.34 -4.45 1.95
CA LEU A 69 -8.40 -5.27 1.36
C LEU A 69 -9.40 -5.63 2.46
N SER A 70 -10.63 -5.20 2.32
CA SER A 70 -11.69 -5.44 3.29
C SER A 70 -12.75 -6.36 2.72
N GLN A 71 -13.16 -7.35 3.51
CA GLN A 71 -14.26 -8.23 3.14
C GLN A 71 -15.55 -7.42 2.95
N THR A 72 -16.28 -7.76 1.91
CA THR A 72 -17.62 -7.25 1.64
C THR A 72 -18.59 -8.41 1.47
N ASP A 73 -19.86 -8.14 1.25
CA ASP A 73 -20.86 -9.16 0.89
C ASP A 73 -20.62 -9.76 -0.51
N ASN A 74 -19.69 -9.19 -1.28
CA ASN A 74 -19.31 -9.67 -2.61
C ASN A 74 -18.03 -10.54 -2.57
N ASP A 75 -17.87 -11.38 -3.58
CA ASP A 75 -16.69 -12.24 -3.76
C ASP A 75 -15.37 -11.45 -3.95
N ARG A 76 -15.45 -10.21 -4.46
CA ARG A 76 -14.30 -9.31 -4.62
C ARG A 76 -14.20 -8.39 -3.39
N PRO A 77 -13.10 -8.43 -2.62
CA PRO A 77 -12.93 -7.52 -1.50
C PRO A 77 -12.72 -6.09 -1.98
N MET A 78 -13.21 -5.14 -1.18
CA MET A 78 -12.99 -3.71 -1.40
C MET A 78 -11.51 -3.40 -1.19
N CYS A 79 -10.94 -2.59 -2.08
CA CYS A 79 -9.56 -2.12 -1.97
C CYS A 79 -9.51 -0.63 -1.61
N GLY A 80 -8.76 -0.30 -0.56
CA GLY A 80 -8.41 1.07 -0.19
C GLY A 80 -6.89 1.29 -0.27
N ILE A 81 -6.47 2.33 -0.99
CA ILE A 81 -5.06 2.76 -1.10
C ILE A 81 -4.93 4.14 -0.47
N TYR A 82 -4.09 4.25 0.56
CA TYR A 82 -3.88 5.49 1.31
C TYR A 82 -2.42 5.92 1.23
N PHE A 83 -2.21 7.19 0.92
CA PHE A 83 -0.89 7.82 1.01
C PHE A 83 -0.69 8.38 2.42
N ASN A 84 0.27 7.81 3.14
CA ASN A 84 0.68 8.27 4.47
C ASN A 84 1.41 9.61 4.28
N LEU A 85 0.77 10.72 4.67
CA LEU A 85 1.33 12.06 4.54
C LEU A 85 2.68 12.16 5.25
N CYS A 86 3.70 12.59 4.50
CA CYS A 86 5.00 12.93 5.07
C CYS A 86 5.01 14.39 5.48
N SER A 87 5.25 14.67 6.76
CA SER A 87 5.74 16.00 7.12
C SER A 87 7.22 16.09 6.76
N PRO A 88 7.68 17.12 6.03
CA PRO A 88 9.12 17.37 5.84
C PRO A 88 9.83 17.69 7.17
N TYR A 89 9.06 18.02 8.22
CA TYR A 89 9.56 18.29 9.57
C TYR A 89 9.60 17.06 10.47
N HIS A 90 9.17 15.89 9.98
CA HIS A 90 9.32 14.64 10.72
C HIS A 90 10.81 14.29 10.76
N ARG A 91 11.47 14.54 11.90
CA ARG A 91 12.89 14.23 12.13
C ARG A 91 13.18 12.80 11.67
N GLN A 92 14.00 12.65 10.64
CA GLN A 92 14.67 11.39 10.39
C GLN A 92 15.48 11.09 11.64
N LYS A 93 15.26 9.93 12.27
CA LYS A 93 16.17 9.47 13.34
C LYS A 93 17.54 9.37 12.71
N THR A 94 18.46 10.24 13.11
CA THR A 94 19.86 10.15 12.70
C THR A 94 20.33 8.73 13.03
N PRO A 95 20.93 7.99 12.08
CA PRO A 95 21.52 6.70 12.38
C PRO A 95 22.49 6.87 13.54
N VAL A 96 22.34 6.05 14.59
CA VAL A 96 23.35 5.99 15.65
C VAL A 96 24.60 5.41 15.00
N PRO A 97 25.76 6.08 15.05
CA PRO A 97 26.99 5.52 14.52
C PRO A 97 27.25 4.18 15.20
N SER A 98 27.52 3.12 14.42
CA SER A 98 28.02 1.87 14.98
C SER A 98 29.39 2.14 15.60
N GLU A 99 29.49 2.05 16.92
CA GLU A 99 30.79 2.01 17.59
C GLU A 99 31.52 0.74 17.13
N ASN A 100 32.74 0.93 16.59
CA ASN A 100 33.69 -0.15 16.30
C ASN A 100 34.37 -0.60 17.59
#